data_AF-A0A7X3VRM7-F1
#
_entry.id   AF-A0A7X3VRM7-F1
#
_cell.length_a   1.000
_cell.length_b   1.000
_cell.length_c   1.000
_cell.angle_alpha   90.00
_cell.angle_beta   90.00
_cell.angle_gamma   90.00
#
_symmetry.space_group_name_H-M   'P 1'
#
loop_
_entity.id
_entity.type
_entity.pdbx_description
1 polymer ?
#
loop_
_entity_poly.entity_id
_entity_poly.type
_entity_poly.pdbx_seq_one_letter_code
_entity_poly.pdbx_strand_id
1 'polypeptide(L)'
;MEANLKNRSIQTSIMFCYDYPRPAVTVDIVVFSGDALDVLLIQRKYPPFEGHWALPGGFIEMEESLEASALRELAEETGVTDVALAEVGVFGAPFRDPRGRVITIAYATVVEKSTLNVEAGSDASAAAWFSNTDLPKLAFDHDEIIRKALEKVK
;
A
#
# COMPACT_ATOMS: atom_id res chain seq x y z
N MET A 1 -8.35 -37.91 -40.78
CA MET A 1 -7.94 -37.95 -39.36
C MET A 1 -7.46 -36.54 -39.02
N GLU A 2 -8.41 -35.64 -38.81
CA GLU A 2 -8.13 -34.21 -38.59
C GLU A 2 -7.98 -33.92 -37.10
N ALA A 3 -6.96 -33.12 -36.79
CA ALA A 3 -6.48 -32.84 -35.46
C ALA A 3 -7.31 -31.72 -34.78
N ASN A 4 -8.00 -32.12 -33.71
CA ASN A 4 -8.14 -31.45 -32.41
C ASN A 4 -7.65 -29.98 -32.31
N LEU A 5 -8.53 -29.01 -32.59
CA LEU A 5 -8.33 -27.61 -32.21
C LEU A 5 -8.79 -27.39 -30.76
N LYS A 6 -7.80 -27.39 -29.87
CA LYS A 6 -7.92 -27.00 -28.47
C LYS A 6 -8.29 -25.53 -28.35
N ASN A 7 -9.43 -25.30 -27.69
CA ASN A 7 -9.63 -24.31 -26.63
C ASN A 7 -8.43 -23.37 -26.38
N ARG A 8 -8.53 -22.13 -26.86
CA ARG A 8 -7.79 -21.00 -26.30
C ARG A 8 -8.80 -19.91 -25.99
N SER A 9 -9.16 -19.82 -24.72
CA SER A 9 -9.85 -18.69 -24.12
C SER A 9 -9.07 -17.41 -24.47
N ILE A 10 -9.67 -16.57 -25.32
CA ILE A 10 -9.17 -15.24 -25.61
C ILE A 10 -9.45 -14.42 -24.35
N GLN A 11 -8.40 -14.18 -23.56
CA GLN A 11 -8.44 -13.23 -22.46
C GLN A 11 -8.44 -11.83 -23.10
N THR A 12 -9.63 -11.26 -23.26
CA THR A 12 -9.84 -9.95 -23.89
C THR A 12 -9.13 -8.89 -23.06
N SER A 13 -7.99 -8.38 -23.51
CA SER A 13 -7.40 -7.16 -22.95
C SER A 13 -8.37 -6.02 -23.18
N ILE A 14 -8.99 -5.52 -22.11
CA ILE A 14 -9.90 -4.38 -22.20
C ILE A 14 -9.04 -3.15 -22.55
N MET A 15 -9.09 -2.76 -23.82
CA MET A 15 -8.39 -1.57 -24.32
C MET A 15 -9.26 -0.36 -23.99
N PHE A 16 -8.84 0.43 -23.02
CA PHE A 16 -9.53 1.65 -22.70
C PHE A 16 -8.94 2.86 -23.48
N CYS A 17 -9.78 3.63 -24.18
CA CYS A 17 -9.39 4.86 -24.88
C CYS A 17 -10.12 6.07 -24.25
N TYR A 18 -9.41 7.14 -23.90
CA TYR A 18 -9.96 8.33 -23.26
C TYR A 18 -9.30 9.61 -23.74
N ASP A 19 -10.05 10.72 -23.68
CA ASP A 19 -9.57 12.06 -24.02
C ASP A 19 -8.64 12.68 -22.96
N TYR A 20 -8.66 12.16 -21.72
CA TYR A 20 -7.87 12.70 -20.60
C TYR A 20 -6.97 11.62 -19.96
N PRO A 21 -5.74 11.99 -19.52
CA PRO A 21 -4.86 11.09 -18.78
C PRO A 21 -5.51 10.59 -17.49
N ARG A 22 -5.34 9.30 -17.18
CA ARG A 22 -5.83 8.69 -15.95
C ARG A 22 -4.73 8.62 -14.90
N PRO A 23 -4.94 9.19 -13.70
CA PRO A 23 -4.06 8.90 -12.59
C PRO A 23 -4.20 7.42 -12.21
N ALA A 24 -3.09 6.81 -11.78
CA ALA A 24 -3.17 5.55 -11.06
C ALA A 24 -3.63 5.82 -9.62
N VAL A 25 -4.30 4.84 -9.01
CA VAL A 25 -4.82 4.95 -7.65
C VAL A 25 -4.17 3.87 -6.79
N THR A 26 -3.65 4.29 -5.65
CA THR A 26 -3.07 3.43 -4.63
C THR A 26 -3.78 3.62 -3.29
N VAL A 27 -3.49 2.71 -2.36
CA VAL A 27 -3.82 2.85 -0.95
C VAL A 27 -2.54 2.68 -0.13
N ASP A 28 -2.42 3.44 0.95
CA ASP A 28 -1.30 3.36 1.90
C ASP A 28 -1.85 3.27 3.33
N ILE A 29 -1.29 2.41 4.18
CA ILE A 29 -1.82 2.15 5.52
C ILE A 29 -0.79 2.52 6.58
N VAL A 30 -1.13 3.47 7.45
CA VAL A 30 -0.35 3.77 8.66
C VAL A 30 -0.78 2.85 9.78
N VAL A 31 0.05 1.86 10.10
CA VAL A 31 -0.21 0.93 11.19
C VAL A 31 0.55 1.40 12.42
N PHE A 32 -0.18 1.78 13.46
CA PHE A 32 0.38 2.17 14.75
C PHE A 32 0.38 1.00 15.74
N SER A 33 1.38 0.97 16.62
CA SER A 33 1.32 0.14 17.81
C SER A 33 0.46 0.77 18.90
N GLY A 34 -0.30 -0.03 19.64
CA GLY A 34 -1.20 0.47 20.69
C GLY A 34 -0.53 1.16 21.88
N ASP A 35 0.74 0.84 22.15
CA ASP A 35 1.49 1.31 23.33
C ASP A 35 2.14 2.69 23.13
N ALA A 36 2.91 2.83 22.06
CA ALA A 36 3.81 3.96 21.81
C ALA A 36 3.53 4.67 20.49
N LEU A 37 2.54 4.22 19.71
CA LEU A 37 2.30 4.63 18.34
C LEU A 37 3.55 4.45 17.46
N ASP A 38 4.34 3.40 17.68
CA ASP A 38 5.39 3.02 16.74
C ASP A 38 4.73 2.68 15.40
N VAL A 39 5.44 2.92 14.30
CA VAL A 39 4.91 2.75 12.93
C VAL A 39 5.49 1.49 12.32
N LEU A 40 4.62 0.62 11.81
CA LEU A 40 5.06 -0.51 11.00
C LEU A 40 5.41 -0.03 9.60
N LEU A 41 6.62 -0.35 9.15
CA LEU A 41 7.08 -0.04 7.81
C LEU A 41 7.51 -1.32 7.10
N ILE A 42 7.45 -1.29 5.78
CA ILE A 42 7.96 -2.32 4.88
C ILE A 42 9.15 -1.81 4.09
N GLN A 43 10.11 -2.67 3.79
CA GLN A 43 11.25 -2.33 2.93
C GLN A 43 10.93 -2.69 1.48
N ARG A 44 11.00 -1.71 0.58
CA ARG A 44 10.65 -1.89 -0.83
C ARG A 44 11.68 -2.77 -1.56
N LYS A 45 11.19 -3.79 -2.28
CA LYS A 45 12.03 -4.69 -3.11
C LYS A 45 12.44 -4.11 -4.46
N TYR A 46 11.66 -3.18 -5.01
CA TYR A 46 11.80 -2.77 -6.41
C TYR A 46 11.88 -1.24 -6.57
N PRO A 47 12.57 -0.76 -7.63
CA PRO A 47 12.54 0.66 -8.00
C PRO A 47 11.11 1.16 -8.28
N PRO A 48 10.83 2.46 -8.03
CA PRO A 48 11.69 3.46 -7.39
C PRO A 48 11.85 3.21 -5.89
N PHE A 49 12.84 3.87 -5.28
CA PHE A 49 13.12 3.77 -3.84
C PHE A 49 13.41 2.33 -3.35
N GLU A 50 14.07 1.52 -4.18
CA GLU A 50 14.54 0.19 -3.78
C GLU A 50 15.36 0.29 -2.48
N GLY A 51 15.10 -0.63 -1.54
CA GLY A 51 15.74 -0.68 -0.22
C GLY A 51 15.30 0.41 0.77
N HIS A 52 14.47 1.37 0.38
CA HIS A 52 13.91 2.36 1.30
C HIS A 52 12.72 1.77 2.06
N TRP A 53 12.46 2.32 3.24
CA TRP A 53 11.28 1.99 4.03
C TRP A 53 10.06 2.77 3.53
N ALA A 54 8.90 2.15 3.58
CA ALA A 54 7.63 2.69 3.12
C ALA A 54 6.49 2.21 4.04
N LEU A 55 5.32 2.80 3.84
CA LEU A 55 4.08 2.30 4.43
C LEU A 55 3.68 1.06 3.64
N PRO A 56 3.03 0.07 4.26
CA PRO A 56 2.35 -0.96 3.52
C PRO A 56 1.28 -0.35 2.62
N GLY A 57 1.17 -0.85 1.40
CA GLY A 57 0.30 -0.24 0.39
C GLY A 57 0.66 -0.61 -1.05
N GLY A 58 -0.31 -0.40 -1.94
CA GLY A 58 -0.20 -0.81 -3.32
C GLY A 58 -1.30 -0.25 -4.20
N PHE A 59 -1.34 -0.70 -5.45
CA PHE A 59 -2.37 -0.29 -6.41
C PHE A 59 -3.69 -1.00 -6.12
N ILE A 60 -4.79 -0.30 -6.34
CA ILE A 60 -6.12 -0.92 -6.25
C ILE A 60 -6.35 -1.86 -7.44
N GLU A 61 -7.05 -2.96 -7.21
CA GLU A 61 -7.61 -3.78 -8.28
C GLU A 61 -8.97 -3.24 -8.74
N MET A 62 -9.42 -3.69 -9.92
CA MET A 62 -10.60 -3.12 -10.58
C MET A 62 -11.94 -3.56 -9.95
N GLU A 63 -11.95 -4.67 -9.22
CA GLU A 63 -13.17 -5.29 -8.67
C GLU A 63 -13.24 -5.24 -7.13
N GLU A 64 -12.42 -4.39 -6.50
CA GLU A 64 -12.38 -4.21 -5.05
C GLU A 64 -12.67 -2.76 -4.63
N SER A 65 -13.16 -2.57 -3.39
CA SER A 65 -13.28 -1.25 -2.78
C SER A 65 -11.92 -0.75 -2.28
N LEU A 66 -11.77 0.55 -2.07
CA LEU A 66 -10.52 1.13 -1.52
C LEU A 66 -10.15 0.52 -0.16
N GLU A 67 -11.15 0.30 0.70
CA GLU A 67 -10.94 -0.33 2.01
C GLU A 67 -10.54 -1.81 1.84
N ALA A 68 -11.14 -2.54 0.90
CA ALA A 68 -10.77 -3.92 0.61
C ALA A 68 -9.33 -4.01 0.04
N SER A 69 -8.94 -3.10 -0.87
CA SER A 69 -7.56 -2.97 -1.33
C SER A 69 -6.61 -2.76 -0.17
N ALA A 70 -6.94 -1.83 0.74
CA ALA A 70 -6.07 -1.49 1.86
C ALA A 70 -5.88 -2.67 2.82
N LEU A 71 -6.94 -3.41 3.10
CA LEU A 71 -6.87 -4.63 3.92
C LEU A 71 -6.09 -5.75 3.21
N ARG A 72 -6.25 -5.92 1.89
CA ARG A 72 -5.49 -6.89 1.10
C ARG A 72 -4.00 -6.59 1.11
N GLU A 73 -3.60 -5.37 0.74
CA GLU A 73 -2.19 -4.94 0.74
C GLU A 73 -1.56 -5.09 2.13
N LEU A 74 -2.27 -4.66 3.18
CA LEU A 74 -1.81 -4.81 4.55
C LEU A 74 -1.57 -6.29 4.91
N ALA A 75 -2.50 -7.17 4.55
CA ALA A 75 -2.38 -8.60 4.83
C ALA A 75 -1.24 -9.25 4.04
N GLU A 76 -1.09 -8.93 2.75
CA GLU A 76 -0.05 -9.49 1.88
C GLU A 76 1.36 -9.12 2.34
N GLU A 77 1.58 -7.87 2.77
CA GLU A 77 2.91 -7.38 3.10
C GLU A 77 3.32 -7.57 4.55
N THR A 78 2.35 -7.74 5.46
CA THR A 78 2.61 -7.75 6.91
C THR A 78 1.96 -8.90 7.67
N GLY A 79 1.03 -9.64 7.05
CA GLY A 79 0.23 -10.68 7.70
C GLY A 79 -0.87 -10.15 8.65
N VAL A 80 -1.05 -8.83 8.76
CA VAL A 80 -2.08 -8.23 9.62
C VAL A 80 -3.46 -8.36 8.95
N THR A 81 -4.39 -8.98 9.65
CA THR A 81 -5.79 -9.18 9.21
C THR A 81 -6.78 -8.75 10.30
N ASP A 82 -8.07 -8.71 9.95
CA ASP A 82 -9.17 -8.51 10.90
C ASP A 82 -9.10 -7.20 11.71
N VAL A 83 -8.62 -6.14 11.07
CA VAL A 83 -8.51 -4.78 11.65
C VAL A 83 -9.54 -3.83 11.05
N ALA A 84 -9.92 -2.81 11.83
CA ALA A 84 -10.69 -1.69 11.33
C ALA A 84 -9.75 -0.61 10.77
N LEU A 85 -10.16 0.02 9.66
CA LEU A 85 -9.42 1.12 9.04
C LEU A 85 -10.14 2.45 9.28
N ALA A 86 -9.36 3.49 9.58
CA ALA A 86 -9.83 4.86 9.62
C ALA A 86 -9.17 5.67 8.50
N GLU A 87 -9.96 6.44 7.73
CA GLU A 87 -9.41 7.26 6.65
C GLU A 87 -8.55 8.42 7.20
N VAL A 88 -7.30 8.50 6.74
CA VAL A 88 -6.38 9.60 7.04
C VAL A 88 -6.61 10.75 6.06
N GLY A 89 -6.70 10.44 4.77
CA GLY A 89 -7.05 11.42 3.73
C GLY A 89 -6.56 10.99 2.34
N VAL A 90 -6.68 11.92 1.39
CA VAL A 90 -6.31 11.70 -0.01
C VAL A 90 -5.08 12.54 -0.36
N PHE A 91 -4.05 11.91 -0.90
CA PHE A 91 -2.78 12.53 -1.26
C PHE A 91 -2.56 12.41 -2.76
N GLY A 92 -2.58 13.54 -3.44
CA GLY A 92 -2.56 13.61 -4.91
C GLY A 92 -1.67 14.72 -5.46
N ALA A 93 -0.67 15.14 -4.69
CA ALA A 93 0.30 16.15 -5.09
C ALA A 93 0.98 15.73 -6.41
N PRO A 94 1.18 16.64 -7.37
CA PRO A 94 1.98 16.34 -8.56
C PRO A 94 3.36 15.81 -8.16
N PHE A 95 3.85 14.80 -8.88
CA PHE A 95 5.18 14.21 -8.68
C PHE A 95 5.41 13.52 -7.32
N ARG A 96 4.36 13.26 -6.51
CA ARG A 96 4.50 12.44 -5.29
C ARG A 96 5.08 11.05 -5.58
N ASP A 97 4.79 10.53 -6.77
CA ASP A 97 5.33 9.29 -7.30
C ASP A 97 6.11 9.57 -8.60
N PRO A 98 7.40 9.19 -8.70
CA PRO A 98 8.18 9.40 -9.91
C PRO A 98 7.74 8.53 -11.10
N ARG A 99 6.88 7.52 -10.89
CA ARG A 99 6.33 6.68 -11.97
C ARG A 99 5.26 7.39 -12.79
N GLY A 100 4.65 8.45 -12.27
CA GLY A 100 3.62 9.22 -12.98
C GLY A 100 2.61 9.88 -12.05
N ARG A 101 1.42 10.21 -12.58
CA ARG A 101 0.35 10.77 -11.75
C ARG A 101 -0.29 9.65 -10.92
N VAL A 102 0.01 9.62 -9.62
CA VAL A 102 -0.57 8.69 -8.66
C VAL A 102 -1.34 9.47 -7.59
N ILE A 103 -2.50 8.98 -7.22
CA ILE A 103 -3.30 9.44 -6.08
C ILE A 103 -3.37 8.29 -5.09
N THR A 104 -2.99 8.53 -3.83
CA THR A 104 -3.18 7.53 -2.78
C THR A 104 -4.29 7.95 -1.82
N ILE A 105 -5.08 6.97 -1.38
CA ILE A 105 -5.99 7.12 -0.25
C ILE A 105 -5.31 6.46 0.94
N ALA A 106 -5.00 7.25 1.96
CA ALA A 106 -4.32 6.73 3.12
C ALA A 106 -5.32 6.36 4.23
N TYR A 107 -5.08 5.21 4.85
CA TYR A 107 -5.80 4.70 6.01
C TYR A 107 -4.87 4.59 7.21
N ALA A 108 -5.44 4.46 8.40
CA ALA A 108 -4.71 4.15 9.60
C ALA A 108 -5.43 3.06 10.41
N THR A 109 -4.64 2.30 11.16
CA THR A 109 -5.14 1.32 12.12
C THR A 109 -4.19 1.22 13.32
N VAL A 110 -4.65 0.59 14.40
CA VAL A 110 -3.87 0.36 15.62
C VAL A 110 -3.89 -1.12 15.94
N VAL A 111 -2.71 -1.71 16.14
CA VAL A 111 -2.56 -3.13 16.43
C VAL A 111 -1.62 -3.37 17.62
N GLU A 112 -1.74 -4.53 18.24
CA GLU A 112 -0.76 -5.01 19.23
C GLU A 112 0.49 -5.52 18.50
N LYS A 113 1.70 -5.15 18.95
CA LYS A 113 2.95 -5.53 18.26
C LYS A 113 3.12 -7.05 18.11
N SER A 114 2.58 -7.82 19.04
CA SER A 114 2.62 -9.30 19.03
C SER A 114 1.78 -9.94 17.92
N THR A 115 0.95 -9.16 17.21
CA THR A 115 0.13 -9.66 16.08
C THR A 115 0.93 -9.83 14.80
N LEU A 116 2.19 -9.38 14.76
CA LEU A 116 3.02 -9.53 13.58
C LEU A 116 3.60 -10.94 13.44
N ASN A 117 3.15 -11.65 12.41
CA ASN A 117 3.94 -12.68 11.76
C ASN A 117 4.60 -12.03 10.55
N VAL A 118 5.79 -11.43 10.74
CA VAL A 118 6.56 -10.81 9.66
C VAL A 118 7.05 -11.91 8.70
N GLU A 119 6.21 -12.29 7.75
CA GLU A 119 6.64 -12.98 6.54
C GLU A 119 6.62 -11.97 5.41
N ALA A 120 7.80 -11.68 4.86
CA ALA A 120 7.99 -10.73 3.78
C ALA A 120 7.19 -11.18 2.53
N GLY A 121 6.07 -10.51 2.24
CA GLY A 121 5.21 -10.73 1.08
C GLY A 121 5.86 -10.41 -0.27
N SER A 122 5.10 -10.47 -1.37
CA SER A 122 5.59 -10.35 -2.77
C SER A 122 6.50 -9.15 -3.01
N ASP A 123 6.13 -7.95 -2.52
CA ASP A 123 6.78 -6.67 -2.83
C ASP A 123 7.62 -6.05 -1.68
N ALA A 124 7.52 -6.60 -0.46
CA ALA A 124 8.33 -6.20 0.70
C ALA A 124 9.47 -7.19 0.97
N SER A 125 10.70 -6.71 1.22
CA SER A 125 11.86 -7.56 1.60
C SER A 125 11.95 -7.79 3.11
N ALA A 126 11.34 -6.91 3.89
CA ALA A 126 11.26 -6.97 5.35
C ALA A 126 10.10 -6.09 5.83
N ALA A 127 9.58 -6.36 7.04
CA ALA A 127 8.73 -5.44 7.77
C ALA A 127 9.28 -5.24 9.19
N ALA A 128 9.20 -4.03 9.74
CA ALA A 128 9.70 -3.71 11.06
C ALA A 128 8.98 -2.52 11.69
N TRP A 129 8.93 -2.52 13.03
CA TRP A 129 8.44 -1.40 13.82
C TRP A 129 9.53 -0.33 13.96
N PHE A 130 9.14 0.93 13.80
CA PHE A 130 9.99 2.10 14.01
C PHE A 130 9.32 3.09 14.96
N SER A 131 10.10 3.76 15.79
CA SER A 131 9.53 4.80 16.65
C SER A 131 8.95 5.93 15.81
N ASN A 132 7.75 6.43 16.14
CA ASN A 132 7.20 7.62 15.47
C ASN A 132 8.03 8.90 15.69
N THR A 133 9.00 8.85 16.60
CA THR A 133 9.94 9.95 16.88
C THR A 133 11.32 9.77 16.24
N ASP A 134 11.60 8.59 15.68
CA ASP A 134 12.89 8.23 15.05
C ASP A 134 12.63 7.35 13.81
N LEU A 135 11.96 7.94 12.82
CA LEU A 135 11.64 7.26 11.57
C LEU A 135 12.85 7.28 10.62
N PRO A 136 13.09 6.20 9.85
CA PRO A 136 14.10 6.19 8.82
C PRO A 136 13.70 7.12 7.67
N LYS A 137 14.60 7.29 6.69
CA LYS A 137 14.23 7.96 5.43
C LYS A 137 13.19 7.11 4.69
N LEU A 138 12.04 7.72 4.40
CA LEU A 138 10.91 7.05 3.77
C LEU A 138 10.89 7.25 2.25
N ALA A 139 10.24 6.32 1.56
CA ALA A 139 9.92 6.44 0.15
C ALA A 139 8.77 7.43 -0.08
N PHE A 140 8.74 8.04 -1.27
CA PHE A 140 7.69 8.96 -1.71
C PHE A 140 7.45 10.11 -0.71
N ASP A 141 6.19 10.39 -0.39
CA ASP A 141 5.70 11.39 0.57
C ASP A 141 5.15 10.73 1.86
N HIS A 142 5.65 9.54 2.22
CA HIS A 142 5.07 8.76 3.33
C HIS A 142 5.31 9.41 4.70
N ASP A 143 6.33 10.25 4.84
CA ASP A 143 6.54 11.07 6.03
C ASP A 143 5.38 12.05 6.26
N GLU A 144 4.81 12.58 5.17
CA GLU A 144 3.65 13.45 5.23
C GLU A 144 2.38 12.69 5.64
N ILE A 145 2.18 11.50 5.09
CA ILE A 145 1.04 10.63 5.43
C ILE A 145 1.08 10.24 6.91
N ILE A 146 2.23 9.80 7.42
CA ILE A 146 2.39 9.41 8.84
C ILE A 146 2.15 10.60 9.77
N ARG A 147 2.73 11.77 9.46
CA ARG A 147 2.50 12.99 10.24
C ARG A 147 1.01 13.33 10.29
N LYS A 148 0.30 13.21 9.16
CA LYS A 148 -1.14 13.47 9.11
C LYS A 148 -1.95 12.46 9.92
N ALA A 149 -1.55 11.20 9.91
CA ALA A 149 -2.18 10.16 10.73
C ALA A 149 -1.96 10.42 12.23
N LEU A 150 -0.74 10.78 12.64
CA LEU A 150 -0.41 11.14 14.03
C LEU A 150 -1.22 12.34 14.55
N GLU A 151 -1.50 13.34 13.70
CA GLU A 151 -2.38 14.47 14.05
C GLU A 151 -3.83 14.04 14.34
N LYS A 152 -4.30 12.91 13.77
CA LYS A 152 -5.67 12.43 13.97
C LYS A 152 -5.83 11.52 15.18
N VAL A 153 -4.75 10.89 15.64
CA VAL A 153 -4.76 9.91 16.75
C VAL A 153 -4.41 10.56 18.09
N LYS A 154 -3.79 11.75 18.07
CA LYS A 154 -3.52 12.57 19.27
C LYS A 154 -4.67 13.52 19.58
#